data_AF-A0AAD9D6U1-F1
#
_entry.id   AF-A0AAD9D6U1-F1
#
_cell.length_a   1.000
_cell.length_b   1.000
_cell.length_c   1.000
_cell.angle_alpha   90.00
_cell.angle_beta   90.00
_cell.angle_gamma   90.00
#
_symmetry.space_group_name_H-M   'P 1'
#
loop_
_entity.id
_entity.type
_entity.pdbx_description
1 polymer ?
#
loop_
_entity_poly.entity_id
_entity_poly.type
_entity_poly.pdbx_seq_one_letter_code
_entity_poly.pdbx_strand_id
1 'polypeptide(L)'
;MSGTNDLKSAAVDMMCCASCGISEGDDIKLKTCTACKSARYCSVKCQKEHRPKHKRACKKRAAELHDEMLFKQPESAHYGMRMKAELKELLGRDLKLDTPREYDTQNQNELRQAQFGGKILELKHCLKKFKKELETVENNLSALHILINEKIPTYFNLVGGSNNINNMKAELKAELKELLGKDLELDTKNECRLAHMDLQQKHTEFLFKRGDLKDNLEELENELKTVENNLSISSSSSS
;
A
#
# COMPACT_ATOMS: atom_id res chain seq x y z
N MET A 1 -1.71 -15.28 -68.77
CA MET A 1 -1.21 -14.02 -68.19
C MET A 1 -2.37 -13.33 -67.53
N SER A 2 -2.50 -13.47 -66.21
CA SER A 2 -3.45 -12.68 -65.41
C SER A 2 -2.75 -12.39 -64.09
N GLY A 3 -1.93 -11.35 -64.11
CA GLY A 3 -1.31 -10.78 -62.94
C GLY A 3 -2.12 -9.60 -62.42
N THR A 4 -1.81 -9.22 -61.18
CA THR A 4 -2.19 -8.00 -60.47
C THR A 4 -3.53 -8.06 -59.73
N ASN A 5 -3.49 -8.21 -58.39
CA ASN A 5 -3.47 -7.09 -57.44
C ASN A 5 -3.92 -7.55 -56.06
N ASP A 6 -2.98 -8.03 -55.24
CA ASP A 6 -3.19 -8.14 -53.79
C ASP A 6 -2.64 -6.89 -53.11
N LEU A 7 -3.52 -5.94 -52.80
CA LEU A 7 -3.25 -4.91 -51.81
C LEU A 7 -3.17 -5.60 -50.43
N LYS A 8 -1.95 -5.86 -49.95
CA LYS A 8 -1.70 -6.01 -48.51
C LYS A 8 -1.17 -4.68 -47.97
N SER A 9 -2.11 -3.90 -47.42
CA SER A 9 -1.86 -2.82 -46.48
C SER A 9 -1.09 -3.37 -45.28
N ALA A 10 0.22 -3.18 -45.28
CA ALA A 10 1.03 -3.31 -44.09
C ALA A 10 0.86 -2.00 -43.30
N ALA A 11 0.14 -2.06 -42.18
CA ALA A 11 0.15 -1.00 -41.19
C ALA A 11 1.57 -0.88 -40.65
N VAL A 12 2.37 0.00 -41.26
CA VAL A 12 3.63 0.45 -40.69
C VAL A 12 3.25 1.14 -39.39
N ASP A 13 3.63 0.54 -38.26
CA ASP A 13 3.49 1.12 -36.93
C ASP A 13 4.30 2.42 -36.91
N MET A 14 3.62 3.53 -37.23
CA MET A 14 4.25 4.82 -37.45
C MET A 14 4.66 5.35 -36.08
N MET A 15 5.95 5.19 -35.76
CA MET A 15 6.49 5.61 -34.47
C MET A 15 6.61 7.13 -34.46
N CYS A 16 5.71 7.79 -33.71
CA CYS A 16 5.59 9.25 -33.66
C CYS A 16 6.04 9.81 -32.31
N CYS A 17 6.43 11.09 -32.32
CA CYS A 17 6.69 11.87 -31.12
C CYS A 17 5.41 12.01 -30.29
N ALA A 18 5.44 11.59 -29.03
CA ALA A 18 4.27 11.62 -28.14
C ALA A 18 3.79 13.05 -27.78
N SER A 19 4.56 14.10 -28.11
CA SER A 19 4.16 15.49 -27.86
C SER A 19 3.57 16.19 -29.08
N CYS A 20 4.24 16.06 -30.25
CA CYS A 20 3.89 16.81 -31.45
C CYS A 20 3.38 15.94 -32.61
N GLY A 21 3.34 14.62 -32.44
CA GLY A 21 2.80 13.69 -33.44
C GLY A 21 3.68 13.47 -34.67
N ILE A 22 4.85 14.12 -34.75
CA ILE A 22 5.78 13.96 -35.88
C ILE A 22 6.34 12.54 -35.90
N SER A 23 6.24 11.87 -37.05
CA SER A 23 6.79 10.55 -37.28
C SER A 23 8.31 10.57 -37.38
N GLU A 24 8.93 9.46 -36.97
CA GLU A 24 10.33 9.20 -37.29
C GLU A 24 10.54 9.18 -38.81
N GLY A 25 11.59 9.83 -39.27
CA GLY A 25 11.98 9.95 -40.68
C GLY A 25 13.47 10.22 -40.80
N ASP A 26 13.97 10.36 -42.03
CA ASP A 26 15.41 10.45 -42.30
C ASP A 26 16.11 11.59 -41.52
N ASP A 27 15.42 12.72 -41.35
CA ASP A 27 15.93 13.90 -40.62
C ASP A 27 15.53 13.96 -39.13
N ILE A 28 14.61 13.10 -38.68
CA ILE A 28 14.00 13.19 -37.33
C ILE A 28 14.17 11.86 -36.60
N LYS A 29 15.19 11.81 -35.73
CA LYS A 29 15.44 10.67 -34.83
C LYS A 29 14.65 10.81 -33.54
N LEU A 30 13.81 9.84 -33.22
CA LEU A 30 13.05 9.85 -31.97
C LEU A 30 13.84 9.21 -30.83
N LYS A 31 13.95 9.91 -29.71
CA LYS A 31 14.56 9.39 -28.48
C LYS A 31 13.51 8.84 -27.53
N THR A 32 13.74 7.64 -27.02
CA THR A 32 12.88 7.03 -26.01
C THR A 32 13.02 7.71 -24.65
N CYS A 33 11.96 7.71 -23.87
CA CYS A 33 11.99 8.13 -22.49
C CYS A 33 12.92 7.19 -21.70
N THR A 34 13.97 7.73 -21.08
CA THR A 34 14.97 6.93 -20.36
C THR A 34 14.39 6.20 -19.15
N ALA A 35 13.34 6.74 -18.52
CA ALA A 35 12.73 6.16 -17.33
C ALA A 35 11.81 4.96 -17.64
N CYS A 36 10.91 5.11 -18.61
CA CYS A 36 9.87 4.11 -18.87
C CYS A 36 10.01 3.38 -20.21
N LYS A 37 10.89 3.83 -21.10
CA LYS A 37 11.14 3.31 -22.45
C LYS A 37 9.91 3.21 -23.39
N SER A 38 8.72 3.59 -22.95
CA SER A 38 7.46 3.44 -23.73
C SER A 38 7.03 4.67 -24.53
N ALA A 39 7.53 5.87 -24.21
CA ALA A 39 7.23 7.07 -24.98
C ALA A 39 8.46 7.54 -25.76
N ARG A 40 8.25 8.17 -26.91
CA ARG A 40 9.30 8.67 -27.81
C ARG A 40 9.14 10.15 -28.08
N TYR A 41 10.26 10.86 -28.26
CA TYR A 41 10.28 12.31 -28.45
C TYR A 41 11.35 12.71 -29.47
N CYS A 42 11.02 13.61 -30.40
CA CYS A 42 11.99 14.17 -31.34
C CYS A 42 12.97 15.15 -30.67
N SER A 43 12.62 15.68 -29.49
CA SER A 43 13.45 16.64 -28.76
C SER A 43 13.21 16.61 -27.25
N VAL A 44 14.18 17.14 -26.49
CA VAL A 44 14.05 17.34 -25.04
C VAL A 44 12.93 18.33 -24.72
N LYS A 45 12.65 19.29 -25.61
CA LYS A 45 11.55 20.25 -25.46
C LYS A 45 10.20 19.53 -25.48
N CYS A 46 9.97 18.68 -26.49
CA CYS A 46 8.76 17.85 -26.58
C CYS A 46 8.60 16.92 -25.38
N GLN A 47 9.69 16.35 -24.85
CA GLN A 47 9.63 15.54 -23.64
C GLN A 47 9.18 16.36 -22.42
N LYS A 48 9.69 17.59 -22.26
CA LYS A 48 9.32 18.48 -21.15
C LYS A 48 7.86 18.93 -21.23
N GLU A 49 7.39 19.30 -22.42
CA GLU A 49 6.00 19.71 -22.66
C GLU A 49 5.00 18.57 -22.40
N HIS A 50 5.33 17.34 -22.81
CA HIS A 50 4.47 16.17 -22.58
C HIS A 50 4.58 15.59 -21.16
N ARG A 51 5.59 15.99 -20.38
CA ARG A 51 5.88 15.43 -19.04
C ARG A 51 4.67 15.44 -18.08
N PRO A 52 3.86 16.50 -17.97
CA PRO A 52 2.70 16.51 -17.06
C PRO A 52 1.67 15.43 -17.39
N LYS A 53 1.37 15.22 -18.68
CA LYS A 53 0.45 14.17 -19.16
C LYS A 53 1.05 12.77 -19.04
N HIS A 54 2.35 12.64 -19.27
CA HIS A 54 3.06 11.35 -19.23
C HIS A 54 3.34 10.84 -17.80
N LYS A 55 3.52 11.74 -16.82
CA LYS A 55 4.11 11.45 -15.49
C LYS A 55 3.54 10.20 -14.81
N ARG A 56 2.21 10.03 -14.81
CA ARG A 56 1.55 8.89 -14.16
C ARG A 56 1.86 7.57 -14.87
N ALA A 57 1.71 7.53 -16.20
CA ALA A 57 2.04 6.35 -17.00
C ALA A 57 3.54 6.04 -16.96
N CYS A 58 4.39 7.07 -16.94
CA CYS A 58 5.84 6.95 -16.82
C CYS A 58 6.25 6.24 -15.54
N LYS A 59 5.70 6.66 -14.39
CA LYS A 59 5.98 6.04 -13.09
C LYS A 59 5.54 4.57 -13.05
N LYS A 60 4.34 4.28 -13.53
CA LYS A 60 3.82 2.91 -13.57
C LYS A 60 4.74 2.00 -14.39
N ARG A 61 5.07 2.40 -15.62
CA ARG A 61 5.91 1.58 -16.50
C ARG A 61 7.37 1.51 -16.03
N ALA A 62 7.89 2.56 -15.41
CA ALA A 62 9.23 2.51 -14.81
C ALA A 62 9.31 1.53 -13.63
N ALA A 63 8.25 1.45 -12.81
CA ALA A 63 8.14 0.45 -11.75
C ALA A 63 8.06 -0.97 -12.34
N GLU A 64 7.23 -1.19 -13.37
CA GLU A 64 7.17 -2.47 -14.08
C GLU A 64 8.52 -2.86 -14.69
N LEU A 65 9.26 -1.93 -15.30
CA LEU A 65 10.59 -2.21 -15.86
C LEU A 65 11.64 -2.50 -14.78
N HIS A 66 11.56 -1.81 -13.64
CA HIS A 66 12.42 -2.06 -12.49
C HIS A 66 12.16 -3.46 -11.94
N ASP A 67 10.89 -3.83 -11.82
CA ASP A 67 10.45 -5.18 -11.49
C ASP A 67 10.98 -6.18 -12.54
N GLU A 68 10.72 -5.99 -13.83
CA GLU A 68 11.25 -6.84 -14.92
C GLU A 68 12.78 -7.02 -14.86
N MET A 69 13.55 -5.98 -14.50
CA MET A 69 15.01 -6.05 -14.34
C MET A 69 15.43 -6.83 -13.10
N LEU A 70 14.71 -6.69 -11.98
CA LEU A 70 14.92 -7.49 -10.78
C LEU A 70 14.56 -8.96 -11.00
N PHE A 71 13.65 -9.25 -11.95
CA PHE A 71 13.07 -10.57 -12.16
C PHE A 71 13.56 -11.30 -13.43
N LYS A 72 14.47 -10.72 -14.23
CA LYS A 72 15.09 -11.43 -15.37
C LYS A 72 16.10 -12.47 -14.86
N GLN A 73 15.82 -13.76 -15.10
CA GLN A 73 16.81 -14.81 -14.86
C GLN A 73 18.08 -14.55 -15.68
N PRO A 74 19.29 -14.70 -15.10
CA PRO A 74 20.52 -14.67 -15.87
C PRO A 74 20.56 -15.87 -16.81
N GLU A 75 20.77 -15.62 -18.10
CA GLU A 75 20.99 -16.70 -19.06
C GLU A 75 22.38 -17.32 -18.82
N SER A 76 22.38 -18.60 -18.46
CA SER A 76 23.48 -19.58 -18.48
C SER A 76 24.45 -19.69 -17.27
N ALA A 77 24.16 -20.66 -16.41
CA ALA A 77 24.90 -21.91 -16.14
C ALA A 77 26.43 -21.94 -15.89
N HIS A 78 27.22 -20.86 -16.04
CA HIS A 78 28.68 -20.98 -16.01
C HIS A 78 29.35 -20.67 -14.65
N TYR A 79 28.63 -20.14 -13.65
CA TYR A 79 29.22 -19.79 -12.34
C TYR A 79 29.05 -20.84 -11.24
N GLY A 80 28.19 -21.85 -11.43
CA GLY A 80 27.80 -22.80 -10.38
C GLY A 80 28.88 -23.81 -9.95
N MET A 81 29.92 -24.04 -10.76
CA MET A 81 30.89 -25.12 -10.49
C MET A 81 31.94 -24.77 -9.42
N ARG A 82 32.30 -23.49 -9.25
CA ARG A 82 33.33 -23.07 -8.27
C ARG A 82 32.79 -22.99 -6.83
N MET A 83 31.49 -22.73 -6.68
CA MET A 83 30.86 -22.55 -5.36
C MET A 83 30.54 -23.88 -4.64
N LYS A 84 30.41 -24.99 -5.38
CA LYS A 84 30.04 -26.29 -4.79
C LYS A 84 31.14 -26.86 -3.87
N ALA A 85 32.40 -26.58 -4.17
CA ALA A 85 33.54 -27.00 -3.34
C ALA A 85 33.66 -26.17 -2.04
N GLU A 86 33.51 -24.85 -2.12
CA GLU A 86 33.58 -23.94 -0.96
C GLU A 86 32.36 -24.11 -0.03
N LEU A 87 31.15 -24.37 -0.55
CA LEU A 87 29.96 -24.65 0.27
C LEU A 87 30.04 -25.99 1.02
N LYS A 88 30.67 -27.01 0.44
CA LYS A 88 30.88 -28.31 1.11
C LYS A 88 31.79 -28.16 2.33
N GLU A 89 32.81 -27.32 2.22
CA GLU A 89 33.77 -27.03 3.29
C GLU A 89 33.12 -26.24 4.44
N LEU A 90 32.21 -25.31 4.14
CA LEU A 90 31.48 -24.50 5.13
C LEU A 90 30.34 -25.24 5.84
N LEU A 91 29.59 -26.10 5.14
CA LEU A 91 28.37 -26.71 5.67
C LEU A 91 28.55 -28.13 6.22
N GLY A 92 29.72 -28.75 6.01
CA GLY A 92 30.05 -30.07 6.57
C GLY A 92 29.15 -31.22 6.10
N ARG A 93 28.34 -31.01 5.05
CA ARG A 93 27.49 -32.02 4.42
C ARG A 93 27.41 -31.81 2.92
N ASP A 94 27.28 -32.90 2.19
CA ASP A 94 27.03 -32.85 0.75
C ASP A 94 25.60 -32.35 0.48
N LEU A 95 25.48 -31.20 -0.22
CA LEU A 95 24.21 -30.83 -0.84
C LEU A 95 23.96 -31.80 -2.02
N LYS A 96 22.92 -32.62 -1.91
CA LYS A 96 22.40 -33.41 -3.03
C LYS A 96 21.72 -32.46 -4.01
N LEU A 97 22.53 -31.95 -4.93
CA LEU A 97 22.08 -31.19 -6.09
C LEU A 97 22.48 -32.03 -7.28
N ASP A 98 21.49 -32.70 -7.85
CA ASP A 98 21.67 -33.70 -8.90
C ASP A 98 21.81 -33.02 -10.28
N THR A 99 21.42 -31.73 -10.38
CA THR A 99 21.66 -30.91 -11.59
C THR A 99 22.07 -29.45 -11.28
N PRO A 100 22.82 -28.77 -12.18
CA PRO A 100 23.08 -27.32 -12.07
C PRO A 100 21.81 -26.46 -11.99
N ARG A 101 20.70 -26.96 -12.55
CA ARG A 101 19.39 -26.30 -12.58
C ARG A 101 18.72 -26.26 -11.20
N GLU A 102 18.89 -27.31 -10.40
CA GLU A 102 18.36 -27.36 -9.02
C GLU A 102 19.07 -26.37 -8.11
N TYR A 103 20.39 -26.19 -8.28
CA TYR A 103 21.20 -25.23 -7.52
C TYR A 103 20.77 -23.77 -7.80
N ASP A 104 20.57 -23.42 -9.08
CA ASP A 104 20.08 -22.09 -9.46
C ASP A 104 18.66 -21.83 -8.94
N THR A 105 17.79 -22.84 -8.91
CA THR A 105 16.41 -22.71 -8.44
C THR A 105 16.35 -22.50 -6.93
N GLN A 106 17.17 -23.23 -6.16
CA GLN A 106 17.23 -23.08 -4.70
C GLN A 106 17.77 -21.71 -4.28
N ASN A 107 18.84 -21.23 -4.92
CA ASN A 107 19.38 -19.88 -4.68
C ASN A 107 18.38 -18.77 -5.05
N GLN A 108 17.61 -18.93 -6.14
CA GLN A 108 16.55 -17.98 -6.50
C GLN A 108 15.37 -17.98 -5.52
N ASN A 109 15.04 -19.13 -4.93
CA ASN A 109 13.99 -19.22 -3.90
C ASN A 109 14.44 -18.61 -2.58
N GLU A 110 15.68 -18.86 -2.15
CA GLU A 110 16.26 -18.24 -0.96
C GLU A 110 16.40 -16.72 -1.11
N LEU A 111 16.83 -16.23 -2.28
CA LEU A 111 16.89 -14.80 -2.59
C LEU A 111 15.50 -14.15 -2.58
N ARG A 112 14.49 -14.81 -3.16
CA ARG A 112 13.10 -14.35 -3.13
C ARG A 112 12.52 -14.35 -1.71
N GLN A 113 12.80 -15.39 -0.93
CA GLN A 113 12.37 -15.47 0.47
C GLN A 113 13.02 -14.37 1.31
N ALA A 114 14.29 -14.02 1.05
CA ALA A 114 14.96 -12.90 1.68
C ALA A 114 14.39 -11.54 1.21
N GLN A 115 14.09 -11.37 -0.07
CA GLN A 115 13.56 -10.12 -0.64
C GLN A 115 12.10 -9.83 -0.25
N PHE A 116 11.23 -10.83 -0.29
CA PHE A 116 9.81 -10.67 0.04
C PHE A 116 9.49 -10.94 1.52
N GLY A 117 10.33 -11.71 2.22
CA GLY A 117 10.14 -12.02 3.64
C GLY A 117 10.18 -10.76 4.52
N GLY A 118 11.10 -9.83 4.24
CA GLY A 118 11.17 -8.54 4.93
C GLY A 118 9.89 -7.72 4.75
N LYS A 119 9.44 -7.58 3.49
CA LYS A 119 8.22 -6.82 3.17
C LYS A 119 6.96 -7.44 3.79
N ILE A 120 6.84 -8.77 3.80
CA ILE A 120 5.71 -9.45 4.45
C ILE A 120 5.70 -9.21 5.97
N LEU A 121 6.88 -9.28 6.61
CA LEU A 121 6.99 -9.02 8.03
C LEU A 121 6.60 -7.57 8.37
N GLU A 122 7.05 -6.61 7.56
CA GLU A 122 6.68 -5.20 7.70
C GLU A 122 5.17 -4.98 7.54
N LEU A 123 4.56 -5.55 6.49
CA LEU A 123 3.11 -5.45 6.26
C LEU A 123 2.31 -6.08 7.41
N LYS A 124 2.72 -7.27 7.88
CA LYS A 124 2.08 -7.95 9.01
C LYS A 124 2.21 -7.14 10.31
N HIS A 125 3.36 -6.52 10.53
CA HIS A 125 3.56 -5.63 11.68
C HIS A 125 2.65 -4.40 11.59
N CYS A 126 2.58 -3.78 10.41
CA CYS A 126 1.72 -2.62 10.16
C CYS A 126 0.24 -2.97 10.38
N LEU A 127 -0.23 -4.07 9.79
CA LEU A 127 -1.59 -4.58 10.00
C LEU A 127 -1.93 -4.79 11.47
N LYS A 128 -1.02 -5.41 12.24
CA LYS A 128 -1.21 -5.61 13.68
C LYS A 128 -1.35 -4.27 14.42
N LYS A 129 -0.54 -3.27 14.06
CA LYS A 129 -0.60 -1.92 14.65
C LYS A 129 -1.94 -1.25 14.35
N PHE A 130 -2.37 -1.24 13.09
CA PHE A 130 -3.64 -0.63 12.67
C PHE A 130 -4.85 -1.34 13.29
N LYS A 131 -4.84 -2.68 13.39
CA LYS A 131 -5.91 -3.44 14.06
C LYS A 131 -6.07 -3.04 15.53
N LYS A 132 -4.96 -2.89 16.26
CA LYS A 132 -4.98 -2.43 17.65
C LYS A 132 -5.50 -1.00 17.79
N GLU A 133 -5.13 -0.12 16.85
CA GLU A 133 -5.63 1.25 16.85
C GLU A 133 -7.14 1.31 16.56
N LEU A 134 -7.63 0.48 15.63
CA LEU A 134 -9.06 0.35 15.33
C LEU A 134 -9.84 -0.14 16.55
N GLU A 135 -9.36 -1.18 17.24
CA GLU A 135 -9.96 -1.67 18.48
C GLU A 135 -10.08 -0.57 19.55
N THR A 136 -9.03 0.24 19.70
CA THR A 136 -9.04 1.39 20.63
C THR A 136 -10.09 2.43 20.23
N VAL A 137 -10.21 2.73 18.93
CA VAL A 137 -11.23 3.65 18.40
C VAL A 137 -12.65 3.11 18.63
N GLU A 138 -12.86 1.81 18.42
CA GLU A 138 -14.17 1.17 18.63
C GLU A 138 -14.58 1.19 20.12
N ASN A 139 -13.64 0.93 21.03
CA ASN A 139 -13.87 1.05 22.47
C ASN A 139 -14.28 2.48 22.87
N ASN A 140 -13.57 3.49 22.33
CA ASN A 140 -13.90 4.90 22.59
C ASN A 140 -15.28 5.28 22.03
N LEU A 141 -15.65 4.79 20.84
CA LEU A 141 -16.97 5.01 20.27
C LEU A 141 -18.08 4.42 21.14
N SER A 142 -17.89 3.21 21.66
CA SER A 142 -18.84 2.61 22.60
C SER A 142 -18.98 3.41 23.89
N ALA A 143 -17.87 3.86 24.48
CA ALA A 143 -17.89 4.72 25.67
C ALA A 143 -18.62 6.05 25.42
N LEU A 144 -18.32 6.70 24.28
CA LEU A 144 -19.00 7.93 23.87
C LEU A 144 -20.50 7.71 23.65
N HIS A 145 -20.91 6.58 23.07
CA HIS A 145 -22.31 6.26 22.88
C HIS A 145 -23.08 6.19 24.21
N ILE A 146 -22.50 5.52 25.21
CA ILE A 146 -23.08 5.43 26.57
C ILE A 146 -23.17 6.81 27.22
N LEU A 147 -22.11 7.62 27.12
CA LEU A 147 -22.11 8.98 27.69
C LEU A 147 -23.17 9.88 27.06
N ILE A 148 -23.25 9.88 25.72
CA ILE A 148 -24.18 10.73 24.95
C ILE A 148 -25.63 10.32 25.21
N ASN A 149 -25.94 9.03 25.22
CA ASN A 149 -27.33 8.57 25.21
C ASN A 149 -27.88 8.23 26.60
N GLU A 150 -27.02 7.94 27.57
CA GLU A 150 -27.45 7.48 28.89
C GLU A 150 -26.97 8.40 30.00
N LYS A 151 -25.64 8.53 30.20
CA LYS A 151 -25.09 9.17 31.40
C LYS A 151 -25.34 10.68 31.45
N ILE A 152 -25.03 11.41 30.36
CA ILE A 152 -25.24 12.88 30.32
C ILE A 152 -26.72 13.25 30.40
N PRO A 153 -27.65 12.62 29.66
CA PRO A 153 -29.08 12.87 29.83
C PRO A 153 -29.59 12.58 31.25
N THR A 154 -29.13 11.48 31.86
CA THR A 154 -29.47 11.13 33.25
C THR A 154 -29.00 12.21 34.21
N TYR A 155 -27.74 12.64 34.09
CA TYR A 155 -27.18 13.71 34.92
C TYR A 155 -27.88 15.05 34.70
N PHE A 156 -28.19 15.41 33.44
CA PHE A 156 -28.91 16.63 33.09
C PHE A 156 -30.26 16.76 33.80
N ASN A 157 -30.98 15.65 33.96
CA ASN A 157 -32.27 15.63 34.66
C ASN A 157 -32.12 15.82 36.18
N LEU A 158 -30.96 15.49 36.75
CA LEU A 158 -30.67 15.56 38.18
C LEU A 158 -30.00 16.88 38.60
N VAL A 159 -29.31 17.55 37.68
CA VAL A 159 -28.67 18.86 37.93
C VAL A 159 -29.70 19.91 38.35
N GLY A 160 -29.46 20.52 39.51
CA GLY A 160 -30.37 21.45 40.18
C GLY A 160 -31.32 20.79 41.19
N GLY A 161 -31.21 19.47 41.41
CA GLY A 161 -31.90 18.70 42.46
C GLY A 161 -30.96 18.25 43.60
N SER A 162 -31.51 17.44 44.53
CA SER A 162 -30.96 17.01 45.84
C SER A 162 -29.45 16.65 45.95
N ASN A 163 -28.94 16.63 47.19
CA ASN A 163 -27.52 16.58 47.63
C ASN A 163 -26.68 15.34 47.22
N ASN A 164 -27.20 14.41 46.42
CA ASN A 164 -26.54 13.11 46.12
C ASN A 164 -25.93 13.03 44.70
N ILE A 165 -25.79 14.16 43.99
CA ILE A 165 -25.26 14.20 42.62
C ILE A 165 -23.72 14.31 42.53
N ASN A 166 -23.04 14.60 43.63
CA ASN A 166 -21.60 14.92 43.62
C ASN A 166 -20.71 13.74 43.18
N ASN A 167 -21.04 12.52 43.58
CA ASN A 167 -20.28 11.33 43.19
C ASN A 167 -20.42 11.05 41.69
N MET A 168 -21.66 11.10 41.18
CA MET A 168 -21.95 10.94 39.75
C MET A 168 -21.31 12.06 38.91
N LYS A 169 -21.30 13.31 39.42
CA LYS A 169 -20.60 14.43 38.79
C LYS A 169 -19.09 14.16 38.68
N ALA A 170 -18.47 13.67 39.75
CA ALA A 170 -17.04 13.37 39.78
C ALA A 170 -16.67 12.24 38.79
N GLU A 171 -17.47 11.17 38.77
CA GLU A 171 -17.31 10.04 37.84
C GLU A 171 -17.46 10.49 36.38
N LEU A 172 -18.52 11.24 36.06
CA LEU A 172 -18.72 11.83 34.74
C LEU A 172 -17.55 12.74 34.33
N LYS A 173 -17.09 13.62 35.23
CA LYS A 173 -15.94 14.49 34.94
C LYS A 173 -14.68 13.69 34.62
N ALA A 174 -14.43 12.57 35.32
CA ALA A 174 -13.28 11.72 35.05
C ALA A 174 -13.36 11.08 33.65
N GLU A 175 -14.52 10.52 33.27
CA GLU A 175 -14.73 9.93 31.95
C GLU A 175 -14.65 10.97 30.83
N LEU A 176 -15.23 12.15 31.03
CA LEU A 176 -15.15 13.26 30.07
C LEU A 176 -13.70 13.72 29.88
N LYS A 177 -12.92 13.79 30.96
CA LYS A 177 -11.50 14.16 30.89
C LYS A 177 -10.70 13.14 30.09
N GLU A 178 -10.95 11.85 30.29
CA GLU A 178 -10.27 10.78 29.57
C GLU A 178 -10.56 10.84 28.06
N LEU A 179 -11.82 11.05 27.67
CA LEU A 179 -12.24 10.99 26.26
C LEU A 179 -12.06 12.30 25.49
N LEU A 180 -12.27 13.44 26.14
CA LEU A 180 -12.17 14.77 25.52
C LEU A 180 -10.82 15.44 25.77
N GLY A 181 -10.04 14.97 26.74
CA GLY A 181 -8.74 15.57 27.11
C GLY A 181 -8.87 16.96 27.77
N LYS A 182 -10.07 17.35 28.20
CA LYS A 182 -10.35 18.65 28.83
C LYS A 182 -11.16 18.48 30.11
N ASP A 183 -10.86 19.31 31.10
CA ASP A 183 -11.66 19.43 32.31
C ASP A 183 -12.90 20.28 31.99
N LEU A 184 -14.08 19.67 32.10
CA LEU A 184 -15.37 20.34 31.89
C LEU A 184 -16.07 20.59 33.22
N GLU A 185 -16.71 21.75 33.34
CA GLU A 185 -17.66 22.02 34.42
C GLU A 185 -19.01 21.39 34.11
N LEU A 186 -19.74 20.99 35.16
CA LEU A 186 -21.01 20.26 35.07
C LEU A 186 -21.96 20.69 36.21
N ASP A 187 -21.91 21.96 36.59
CA ASP A 187 -22.72 22.54 37.67
C ASP A 187 -24.10 22.98 37.20
N THR A 188 -24.23 23.28 35.92
CA THR A 188 -25.43 23.85 35.33
C THR A 188 -25.95 23.00 34.17
N LYS A 189 -27.25 23.11 33.91
CA LYS A 189 -27.88 22.46 32.74
C LYS A 189 -27.29 22.92 31.41
N ASN A 190 -26.79 24.16 31.34
CA ASN A 190 -26.16 24.68 30.12
C ASN A 190 -24.79 24.04 29.89
N GLU A 191 -23.99 23.86 30.94
CA GLU A 191 -22.72 23.14 30.85
C GLU A 191 -22.91 21.68 30.43
N CYS A 192 -23.95 21.00 30.96
CA CYS A 192 -24.30 19.65 30.51
C CYS A 192 -24.65 19.59 29.02
N ARG A 193 -25.33 20.61 28.48
CA ARG A 193 -25.64 20.70 27.04
C ARG A 193 -24.38 20.90 26.21
N LEU A 194 -23.46 21.76 26.66
CA LEU A 194 -22.19 21.98 25.99
C LEU A 194 -21.34 20.70 25.99
N ALA A 195 -21.24 20.01 27.12
CA ALA A 195 -20.57 18.72 27.22
C ALA A 195 -21.19 17.67 26.28
N HIS A 196 -22.52 17.65 26.17
CA HIS A 196 -23.22 16.76 25.24
C HIS A 196 -22.86 17.05 23.78
N MET A 197 -22.85 18.32 23.37
CA MET A 197 -22.43 18.73 22.03
C MET A 197 -20.96 18.38 21.75
N ASP A 198 -20.07 18.62 22.72
CA ASP A 198 -18.65 18.26 22.63
C ASP A 198 -18.46 16.76 22.43
N LEU A 199 -19.22 15.93 23.16
CA LEU A 199 -19.20 14.48 22.99
C LEU A 199 -19.71 14.06 21.61
N GLN A 200 -20.78 14.67 21.10
CA GLN A 200 -21.29 14.38 19.75
C GLN A 200 -20.27 14.75 18.66
N GLN A 201 -19.59 15.88 18.82
CA GLN A 201 -18.48 16.26 17.94
C GLN A 201 -17.36 15.21 18.01
N LYS A 202 -16.92 14.84 19.22
CA LYS A 202 -15.88 13.83 19.41
C LYS A 202 -16.26 12.48 18.81
N HIS A 203 -17.50 12.05 18.99
CA HIS A 203 -18.03 10.82 18.40
C HIS A 203 -17.95 10.87 16.88
N THR A 204 -18.28 12.00 16.26
CA THR A 204 -18.15 12.19 14.81
C THR A 204 -16.69 12.12 14.35
N GLU A 205 -15.75 12.72 15.09
CA GLU A 205 -14.31 12.62 14.82
C GLU A 205 -13.83 11.15 14.86
N PHE A 206 -14.24 10.39 15.87
CA PHE A 206 -13.88 8.97 15.97
C PHE A 206 -14.52 8.11 14.88
N LEU A 207 -15.75 8.42 14.44
CA LEU A 207 -16.39 7.73 13.31
C LEU A 207 -15.60 7.93 12.01
N PHE A 208 -15.13 9.16 11.76
CA PHE A 208 -14.28 9.45 10.61
C PHE A 208 -12.96 8.70 10.69
N LYS A 209 -12.28 8.77 11.83
CA LYS A 209 -11.04 8.02 12.08
C LYS A 209 -11.22 6.51 11.90
N ARG A 210 -12.35 5.95 12.34
CA ARG A 210 -12.69 4.54 12.14
C ARG A 210 -12.81 4.20 10.65
N GLY A 211 -13.39 5.08 9.85
CA GLY A 211 -13.45 4.94 8.39
C GLY A 211 -12.05 4.87 7.78
N ASP A 212 -11.23 5.89 8.04
CA ASP A 212 -9.86 5.95 7.53
C ASP A 212 -9.03 4.71 7.92
N LEU A 213 -9.16 4.23 9.16
CA LEU A 213 -8.45 3.03 9.62
C LEU A 213 -8.91 1.76 8.88
N LYS A 214 -10.20 1.63 8.58
CA LYS A 214 -10.74 0.49 7.83
C LYS A 214 -10.25 0.49 6.40
N ASP A 215 -10.26 1.65 5.75
CA ASP A 215 -9.77 1.79 4.37
C ASP A 215 -8.27 1.47 4.28
N ASN A 216 -7.46 1.96 5.23
CA ASN A 216 -6.03 1.64 5.32
C ASN A 216 -5.78 0.14 5.57
N LEU A 217 -6.61 -0.50 6.41
CA LEU A 217 -6.50 -1.94 6.67
C LEU A 217 -6.80 -2.75 5.41
N GLU A 218 -7.85 -2.40 4.68
CA GLU A 218 -8.20 -3.06 3.42
C GLU A 218 -7.09 -2.91 2.38
N GLU A 219 -6.49 -1.72 2.25
CA GLU A 219 -5.35 -1.50 1.35
C GLU A 219 -4.14 -2.38 1.72
N LEU A 220 -3.77 -2.43 3.01
CA LEU A 220 -2.66 -3.25 3.50
C LEU A 220 -2.92 -4.75 3.35
N GLU A 221 -4.14 -5.22 3.60
CA GLU A 221 -4.51 -6.63 3.42
C GLU A 221 -4.47 -7.04 1.94
N ASN A 222 -4.91 -6.16 1.04
CA ASN A 222 -4.79 -6.36 -0.40
C ASN A 222 -3.33 -6.39 -0.85
N GLU A 223 -2.48 -5.47 -0.37
CA GLU A 223 -1.05 -5.47 -0.68
C GLU A 223 -0.37 -6.75 -0.18
N LEU A 224 -0.66 -7.17 1.06
CA LEU A 224 -0.12 -8.41 1.62
C LEU A 224 -0.51 -9.61 0.76
N LYS A 225 -1.78 -9.70 0.35
CA LYS A 225 -2.27 -10.77 -0.52
C LYS A 225 -1.57 -10.77 -1.88
N THR A 226 -1.32 -9.60 -2.48
CA THR A 226 -0.55 -9.49 -3.73
C THR A 226 0.88 -10.01 -3.55
N VAL A 227 1.56 -9.63 -2.46
CA VAL A 227 2.92 -10.08 -2.18
C VAL A 227 2.97 -11.59 -1.93
N GLU A 228 2.02 -12.14 -1.16
CA GLU A 228 1.93 -13.58 -0.88
C GLU A 228 1.60 -14.40 -2.15
N ASN A 229 0.75 -13.88 -3.05
CA ASN A 229 0.45 -14.53 -4.33
C ASN A 229 1.68 -14.55 -5.26
N ASN A 230 2.47 -13.47 -5.29
CA ASN A 230 3.69 -13.41 -6.10
C ASN A 230 4.74 -14.43 -5.65
N LEU A 231 4.78 -14.78 -4.35
CA LEU A 231 5.59 -15.89 -3.84
C LEU A 231 5.06 -17.26 -4.28
N SER A 232 3.74 -17.43 -4.39
CA SER A 232 3.08 -18.71 -4.67
C SER A 232 3.05 -19.08 -6.16
N ILE A 233 2.93 -18.09 -7.07
CA ILE A 233 2.82 -18.32 -8.52
C ILE A 233 4.15 -18.82 -9.13
N SER A 234 5.30 -18.57 -8.49
CA SER A 234 6.60 -19.04 -8.99
C SER A 234 6.96 -20.48 -8.63
N SER A 235 6.21 -21.14 -7.74
CA SER A 235 6.44 -22.56 -7.40
C SER A 235 5.78 -23.57 -8.35
N SER A 236 4.88 -23.13 -9.23
CA SER A 236 4.09 -23.98 -10.12
C SER A 236 4.57 -23.99 -11.59
N SER A 237 5.63 -23.24 -11.92
CA SER A 237 6.21 -23.19 -13.28
C SER A 237 7.39 -24.16 -13.50
N SER A 238 7.60 -25.11 -12.58
CA SER A 238 8.66 -26.12 -12.62
C SER A 238 8.17 -27.56 -12.71
N SER A 239 6.93 -27.79 -13.15
CA SER A 239 6.38 -29.12 -13.44
C SER A 239 6.50 -29.47 -14.92
#